data_AF-A0A7S0NP05-F1
#
_entry.id   AF-A0A7S0NP05-F1
#
_cell.length_a   1.000
_cell.length_b   1.000
_cell.length_c   1.000
_cell.angle_alpha   90.00
_cell.angle_beta   90.00
_cell.angle_gamma   90.00
#
_symmetry.space_group_name_H-M   'P 1'
#
loop_
_entity.id
_entity.type
_entity.pdbx_description
1 polymer ?
#
loop_
_entity_poly.entity_id
_entity_poly.type
_entity_poly.pdbx_seq_one_letter_code
_entity_poly.pdbx_strand_id
1 'polypeptide(L)'
;SPPPSSPRPSPPPPPSPPPSPPSPPSPPFGCEACSTAADLEVALSSQVACINLAATTFKLSETLSIGYGVTINGGASLVGGYIHGGAKLDMQHYAKTVVDIFAENERVVLHGLHIINGGNSGVYVRSGSVTMNTVNISHNIGFYGGGVTVDADGDVDFIQCQLSNNVATPLGGGVFAGGTVRFSGCLIYDNYASLGGSGVAVVQSTATFTDTRISGNSGDPNQFQSGVYISGDPANSPSEHSKRFINSDIFSNSGYQVYVEGVSDHSVCYYPITFSGIIGTIVFCPPDTVPSGYCFLQLNQNNIGGACAPRDTPPAY
;
A
#
# COMPACT_ATOMS: atom_id res chain seq x y z
N SER A 1 74.46 44.44 -30.55
CA SER A 1 73.28 43.68 -30.09
C SER A 1 73.00 42.54 -31.06
N PRO A 2 72.66 41.33 -30.61
CA PRO A 2 72.22 40.25 -31.49
C PRO A 2 70.80 40.55 -32.04
N PRO A 3 70.42 39.96 -33.19
CA PRO A 3 69.05 40.06 -33.71
C PRO A 3 68.06 39.25 -32.87
N PRO A 4 66.75 39.60 -32.87
CA PRO A 4 65.73 38.81 -32.18
C PRO A 4 65.54 37.43 -32.84
N SER A 5 65.41 36.40 -32.01
CA SER A 5 65.15 35.02 -32.45
C SER A 5 63.75 34.87 -33.04
N SER A 6 63.64 34.11 -34.14
CA SER A 6 62.35 33.78 -34.75
C SER A 6 61.43 32.95 -33.83
N PRO A 7 60.10 33.08 -33.93
CA PRO A 7 59.17 32.24 -33.18
C PRO A 7 59.33 30.75 -33.52
N ARG A 8 59.26 29.89 -32.50
CA ARG A 8 59.17 28.43 -32.68
C ARG A 8 57.82 28.07 -33.33
N PRO A 9 57.77 27.18 -34.34
CA PRO A 9 56.50 26.68 -34.88
C PRO A 9 55.63 26.01 -33.81
N SER A 10 54.33 26.23 -33.87
CA SER A 10 53.34 25.53 -33.05
C SER A 10 53.29 24.03 -33.41
N PRO A 11 53.03 23.14 -32.43
CA PRO A 11 52.84 21.72 -32.71
C PRO A 11 51.56 21.49 -33.54
N PRO A 12 51.49 20.41 -34.35
CA PRO A 12 50.27 20.04 -35.05
C PRO A 12 49.15 19.67 -34.07
N PRO A 13 47.87 19.86 -34.45
CA PRO A 13 46.74 19.45 -33.63
C PRO A 13 46.73 17.92 -33.44
N PRO A 14 46.20 17.41 -32.31
CA PRO A 14 46.01 15.98 -32.10
C PRO A 14 45.04 15.39 -33.14
N PRO A 15 45.17 14.11 -33.51
CA PRO A 15 44.24 13.45 -34.42
C PRO A 15 42.83 13.40 -33.81
N SER A 16 41.82 13.51 -34.69
CA SER A 16 40.41 13.37 -34.31
C SER A 16 40.16 12.05 -33.57
N PRO A 17 39.34 12.03 -32.50
CA PRO A 17 38.92 10.77 -31.90
C PRO A 17 38.15 9.92 -32.93
N PRO A 18 38.20 8.58 -32.84
CA PRO A 18 37.40 7.71 -33.70
C PRO A 18 35.91 8.01 -33.50
N PRO A 19 35.07 7.82 -34.53
CA PRO A 19 33.63 7.96 -34.38
C PRO A 19 33.11 7.02 -33.30
N SER A 20 32.22 7.53 -32.45
CA SER A 20 31.56 6.72 -31.43
C SER A 20 30.92 5.48 -32.05
N PRO A 21 30.90 4.32 -31.36
CA PRO A 21 30.08 3.20 -31.78
C PRO A 21 28.63 3.67 -32.01
N PRO A 22 27.91 3.12 -33.01
CA PRO A 22 26.48 3.39 -33.13
C PRO A 22 25.81 3.00 -31.80
N SER A 23 24.96 3.88 -31.28
CA SER A 23 24.21 3.62 -30.05
C SER A 23 23.47 2.28 -30.19
N PRO A 24 23.39 1.46 -29.12
CA PRO A 24 22.50 0.31 -29.14
C PRO A 24 21.09 0.77 -29.54
N PRO A 25 20.34 -0.01 -30.33
CA PRO A 25 18.99 0.37 -30.71
C PRO A 25 18.17 0.61 -29.44
N SER A 26 17.52 1.78 -29.37
CA SER A 26 16.62 2.10 -28.27
C SER A 26 15.60 0.97 -28.08
N PRO A 27 15.24 0.60 -26.83
CA PRO A 27 14.14 -0.33 -26.62
C PRO A 27 12.89 0.24 -27.33
N PRO A 28 12.16 -0.58 -28.09
CA PRO A 28 11.02 -0.10 -28.84
C PRO A 28 9.86 0.21 -27.90
N PHE A 29 8.97 1.10 -28.37
CA PHE A 29 7.71 1.50 -27.76
C PHE A 29 7.81 2.36 -26.49
N GLY A 30 7.25 3.57 -26.58
CA GLY A 30 6.60 4.19 -25.42
C GLY A 30 5.27 3.47 -25.14
N CYS A 31 4.71 3.69 -23.96
CA CYS A 31 3.50 3.01 -23.48
C CYS A 31 2.33 3.07 -24.48
N GLU A 32 1.60 1.97 -24.63
CA GLU A 32 0.43 1.88 -25.51
C GLU A 32 -0.70 2.80 -25.01
N ALA A 33 -1.36 3.52 -25.92
CA ALA A 33 -2.36 4.54 -25.57
C ALA A 33 -3.79 3.98 -25.72
N CYS A 34 -4.42 3.63 -24.61
CA CYS A 34 -5.79 3.11 -24.57
C CYS A 34 -6.78 4.24 -24.24
N SER A 35 -7.91 4.31 -24.96
CA SER A 35 -9.00 5.27 -24.73
C SER A 35 -10.34 4.61 -24.39
N THR A 36 -10.47 3.30 -24.64
CA THR A 36 -11.65 2.47 -24.37
C THR A 36 -11.28 1.19 -23.61
N ALA A 37 -12.28 0.53 -23.00
CA ALA A 37 -12.09 -0.76 -22.34
C ALA A 37 -11.57 -1.84 -23.30
N ALA A 38 -12.04 -1.86 -24.55
CA ALA A 38 -11.57 -2.80 -25.57
C ALA A 38 -10.10 -2.59 -25.93
N ASP A 39 -9.62 -1.34 -25.99
CA ASP A 39 -8.20 -1.04 -26.25
C ASP A 39 -7.33 -1.61 -25.10
N LEU A 40 -7.79 -1.50 -23.87
CA LEU A 40 -7.10 -1.99 -22.66
C LEU A 40 -7.10 -3.53 -22.60
N GLU A 41 -8.20 -4.18 -22.93
CA GLU A 41 -8.29 -5.64 -23.07
C GLU A 41 -7.33 -6.16 -24.16
N VAL A 42 -7.24 -5.48 -25.30
CA VAL A 42 -6.30 -5.80 -26.38
C VAL A 42 -4.84 -5.62 -25.95
N ALA A 43 -4.51 -4.50 -25.30
CA ALA A 43 -3.15 -4.22 -24.80
C ALA A 43 -2.67 -5.28 -23.79
N LEU A 44 -3.53 -5.65 -22.82
CA LEU A 44 -3.23 -6.71 -21.85
C LEU A 44 -3.11 -8.10 -22.50
N SER A 45 -3.99 -8.44 -23.45
CA SER A 45 -3.87 -9.71 -24.19
C SER A 45 -2.62 -9.78 -25.07
N SER A 46 -2.09 -8.62 -25.47
CA SER A 46 -0.82 -8.47 -26.20
C SER A 46 0.41 -8.41 -25.29
N GLN A 47 0.23 -8.51 -23.97
CA GLN A 47 1.27 -8.49 -22.94
C GLN A 47 2.23 -7.28 -23.00
N VAL A 48 1.72 -6.09 -23.33
CA VAL A 48 2.56 -4.88 -23.40
C VAL A 48 3.01 -4.44 -22.01
N ALA A 49 4.30 -4.08 -21.87
CA ALA A 49 4.91 -3.76 -20.58
C ALA A 49 4.46 -2.41 -19.98
N CYS A 50 3.91 -1.50 -20.78
CA CYS A 50 3.40 -0.22 -20.30
C CYS A 50 2.17 0.25 -21.10
N ILE A 51 1.17 0.74 -20.38
CA ILE A 51 -0.12 1.24 -20.89
C ILE A 51 -0.37 2.64 -20.31
N ASN A 52 -0.77 3.58 -21.15
CA ASN A 52 -1.26 4.90 -20.79
C ASN A 52 -2.76 4.97 -21.09
N LEU A 53 -3.59 5.18 -20.08
CA LEU A 53 -5.02 5.37 -20.23
C LEU A 53 -5.34 6.86 -20.47
N ALA A 54 -6.28 7.14 -21.36
CA ALA A 54 -6.92 8.45 -21.42
C ALA A 54 -7.63 8.77 -20.08
N ALA A 55 -7.74 10.05 -19.70
CA ALA A 55 -8.41 10.46 -18.46
C ALA A 55 -9.95 10.41 -18.58
N THR A 56 -10.48 9.20 -18.77
CA THR A 56 -11.90 8.88 -19.05
C THR A 56 -12.39 7.72 -18.16
N THR A 57 -13.67 7.38 -18.24
CA THR A 57 -14.22 6.19 -17.56
C THR A 57 -14.21 4.98 -18.48
N PHE A 58 -13.42 3.98 -18.13
CA PHE A 58 -13.37 2.65 -18.71
C PHE A 58 -14.43 1.79 -18.01
N LYS A 59 -15.59 1.64 -18.66
CA LYS A 59 -16.69 0.80 -18.17
C LYS A 59 -16.36 -0.67 -18.43
N LEU A 60 -16.11 -1.42 -17.37
CA LEU A 60 -15.72 -2.83 -17.45
C LEU A 60 -16.93 -3.74 -17.27
N SER A 61 -17.13 -4.69 -18.18
CA SER A 61 -18.08 -5.80 -18.04
C SER A 61 -17.45 -7.06 -17.46
N GLU A 62 -16.14 -7.21 -17.63
CA GLU A 62 -15.33 -8.35 -17.17
C GLU A 62 -14.19 -7.87 -16.24
N THR A 63 -13.70 -8.79 -15.41
CA THR A 63 -12.57 -8.55 -14.49
C THR A 63 -11.30 -8.25 -15.28
N LEU A 64 -10.54 -7.22 -14.89
CA LEU A 64 -9.25 -6.90 -15.51
C LEU A 64 -8.15 -7.82 -14.97
N SER A 65 -7.93 -8.96 -15.65
CA SER A 65 -6.97 -10.00 -15.28
C SER A 65 -5.54 -9.66 -15.68
N ILE A 66 -4.61 -9.60 -14.72
CA ILE A 66 -3.19 -9.29 -14.92
C ILE A 66 -2.30 -10.41 -14.39
N GLY A 67 -1.76 -11.21 -15.30
CA GLY A 67 -0.86 -12.35 -15.01
C GLY A 67 0.61 -12.14 -15.43
N TYR A 68 1.04 -10.89 -15.66
CA TYR A 68 2.39 -10.55 -16.12
C TYR A 68 2.80 -9.14 -15.65
N GLY A 69 4.09 -8.81 -15.74
CA GLY A 69 4.62 -7.50 -15.34
C GLY A 69 4.19 -6.36 -16.28
N VAL A 70 3.43 -5.40 -15.75
CA VAL A 70 2.88 -4.26 -16.52
C VAL A 70 2.79 -2.98 -15.69
N THR A 71 3.06 -1.83 -16.32
CA THR A 71 2.74 -0.50 -15.77
C THR A 71 1.49 0.06 -16.42
N ILE A 72 0.46 0.40 -15.63
CA ILE A 72 -0.78 1.03 -16.10
C ILE A 72 -0.89 2.44 -15.51
N ASN A 73 -0.76 3.45 -16.36
CA ASN A 73 -0.82 4.86 -15.99
C ASN A 73 -2.20 5.45 -16.32
N GLY A 74 -2.96 5.80 -15.28
CA GLY A 74 -4.21 6.56 -15.42
C GLY A 74 -4.05 8.08 -15.44
N GLY A 75 -2.91 8.61 -14.98
CA GLY A 75 -2.59 10.05 -15.06
C GLY A 75 -3.26 10.95 -14.02
N ALA A 76 -3.84 10.41 -12.93
CA ALA A 76 -4.25 11.22 -11.78
C ALA A 76 -3.02 11.83 -11.06
N SER A 77 -3.24 12.83 -10.22
CA SER A 77 -2.18 13.51 -9.47
C SER A 77 -2.64 13.98 -8.09
N LEU A 78 -1.72 14.03 -7.13
CA LEU A 78 -1.99 14.47 -5.77
C LEU A 78 -1.93 16.00 -5.66
N VAL A 79 -3.04 16.64 -5.26
CA VAL A 79 -3.13 18.09 -5.03
C VAL A 79 -3.76 18.33 -3.66
N GLY A 80 -3.08 19.07 -2.78
CA GLY A 80 -3.58 19.35 -1.42
C GLY A 80 -3.82 18.12 -0.54
N GLY A 81 -3.19 16.98 -0.87
CA GLY A 81 -3.42 15.68 -0.21
C GLY A 81 -4.55 14.83 -0.81
N TYR A 82 -5.22 15.30 -1.88
CA TYR A 82 -6.31 14.59 -2.57
C TYR A 82 -5.94 14.18 -4.00
N ILE A 83 -6.52 13.08 -4.49
CA ILE A 83 -6.26 12.56 -5.84
C ILE A 83 -7.22 13.22 -6.83
N HIS A 84 -6.67 13.87 -7.85
CA HIS A 84 -7.41 14.60 -8.88
C HIS A 84 -7.10 14.11 -10.29
N GLY A 85 -8.13 14.04 -11.14
CA GLY A 85 -8.02 13.68 -12.55
C GLY A 85 -7.75 12.19 -12.78
N GLY A 86 -7.37 11.85 -14.01
CA GLY A 86 -6.98 10.49 -14.40
C GLY A 86 -8.12 9.53 -14.74
N ALA A 87 -7.72 8.37 -15.24
CA ALA A 87 -8.61 7.31 -15.73
C ALA A 87 -9.36 6.59 -14.60
N LYS A 88 -10.59 6.15 -14.90
CA LYS A 88 -11.43 5.39 -13.96
C LYS A 88 -11.74 4.01 -14.52
N LEU A 89 -11.38 2.96 -13.78
CA LEU A 89 -11.82 1.59 -14.00
C LEU A 89 -13.14 1.40 -13.22
N ASP A 90 -14.25 1.33 -13.95
CA ASP A 90 -15.61 1.40 -13.41
C ASP A 90 -16.36 0.08 -13.71
N MET A 91 -16.41 -0.82 -12.74
CA MET A 91 -17.02 -2.13 -12.90
C MET A 91 -18.55 -2.02 -12.99
N GLN A 92 -19.13 -2.51 -14.09
CA GLN A 92 -20.57 -2.47 -14.34
C GLN A 92 -21.29 -3.74 -13.85
N HIS A 93 -20.59 -4.68 -13.19
CA HIS A 93 -21.14 -5.96 -12.74
C HIS A 93 -20.94 -6.19 -11.22
N TYR A 94 -22.06 -6.22 -10.49
CA TYR A 94 -22.18 -6.28 -9.02
C TYR A 94 -21.57 -7.50 -8.31
N ALA A 95 -20.84 -8.36 -9.01
CA ALA A 95 -20.26 -9.61 -8.49
C ALA A 95 -18.87 -9.92 -9.07
N LYS A 96 -18.15 -8.91 -9.59
CA LYS A 96 -16.81 -9.06 -10.18
C LYS A 96 -15.81 -8.14 -9.50
N THR A 97 -14.56 -8.57 -9.43
CA THR A 97 -13.44 -7.72 -9.03
C THR A 97 -13.12 -6.74 -10.16
N VAL A 98 -12.69 -5.50 -9.88
CA VAL A 98 -12.31 -4.57 -10.96
C VAL A 98 -10.97 -5.00 -11.59
N VAL A 99 -9.96 -5.28 -10.77
CA VAL A 99 -8.62 -5.73 -11.21
C VAL A 99 -8.19 -6.96 -10.40
N ASP A 100 -7.71 -8.01 -11.07
CA ASP A 100 -7.33 -9.30 -10.47
C ASP A 100 -5.91 -9.68 -10.91
N ILE A 101 -5.00 -9.75 -9.95
CA ILE A 101 -3.55 -9.81 -10.16
C ILE A 101 -2.99 -11.13 -9.65
N PHE A 102 -2.33 -11.87 -10.54
CA PHE A 102 -1.70 -13.18 -10.28
C PHE A 102 -0.35 -13.27 -11.01
N ALA A 103 0.40 -12.17 -10.98
CA ALA A 103 1.66 -12.00 -11.69
C ALA A 103 2.84 -12.57 -10.87
N GLU A 104 2.90 -13.90 -10.75
CA GLU A 104 3.93 -14.60 -9.98
C GLU A 104 5.36 -14.20 -10.39
N ASN A 105 6.18 -13.81 -9.41
CA ASN A 105 7.56 -13.33 -9.58
C ASN A 105 7.72 -12.05 -10.45
N GLU A 106 6.62 -11.46 -10.89
CA GLU A 106 6.57 -10.28 -11.75
C GLU A 106 6.17 -9.03 -10.95
N ARG A 107 6.31 -7.86 -11.60
CA ARG A 107 5.99 -6.56 -11.00
C ARG A 107 4.90 -5.81 -11.75
N VAL A 108 3.78 -5.55 -11.08
CA VAL A 108 2.67 -4.73 -11.57
C VAL A 108 2.72 -3.34 -10.94
N VAL A 109 2.55 -2.30 -11.74
CA VAL A 109 2.49 -0.90 -11.27
C VAL A 109 1.18 -0.27 -11.71
N LEU A 110 0.37 0.14 -10.73
CA LEU A 110 -0.88 0.87 -10.95
C LEU A 110 -0.65 2.32 -10.53
N HIS A 111 -0.65 3.26 -11.48
CA HIS A 111 -0.29 4.66 -11.22
C HIS A 111 -1.41 5.64 -11.62
N GLY A 112 -1.88 6.46 -10.67
CA GLY A 112 -2.78 7.57 -10.98
C GLY A 112 -4.16 7.12 -11.50
N LEU A 113 -4.76 6.10 -10.87
CA LEU A 113 -6.02 5.47 -11.29
C LEU A 113 -7.14 5.69 -10.27
N HIS A 114 -8.40 5.70 -10.72
CA HIS A 114 -9.55 5.40 -9.88
C HIS A 114 -10.03 3.97 -10.13
N ILE A 115 -10.30 3.20 -9.08
CA ILE A 115 -10.80 1.82 -9.13
C ILE A 115 -12.10 1.77 -8.32
N ILE A 116 -13.23 1.58 -9.00
CA ILE A 116 -14.57 1.79 -8.41
C ILE A 116 -15.60 0.74 -8.80
N ASN A 117 -16.62 0.59 -7.96
CA ASN A 117 -17.83 -0.22 -8.16
C ASN A 117 -17.59 -1.73 -8.35
N GLY A 118 -16.42 -2.23 -7.95
CA GLY A 118 -16.16 -3.68 -7.82
C GLY A 118 -17.18 -4.33 -6.88
N GLY A 119 -17.68 -5.51 -7.26
CA GLY A 119 -18.68 -6.25 -6.50
C GLY A 119 -18.16 -7.51 -5.81
N ASN A 120 -16.86 -7.77 -5.90
CA ASN A 120 -16.16 -8.84 -5.16
C ASN A 120 -14.87 -8.34 -4.49
N SER A 121 -14.20 -7.35 -5.08
CA SER A 121 -13.24 -6.42 -4.46
C SER A 121 -12.94 -5.30 -5.48
N GLY A 122 -12.29 -4.20 -5.06
CA GLY A 122 -11.68 -3.25 -6.00
C GLY A 122 -10.49 -3.88 -6.71
N VAL A 123 -9.49 -4.32 -5.96
CA VAL A 123 -8.32 -5.05 -6.47
C VAL A 123 -8.12 -6.34 -5.67
N TYR A 124 -7.97 -7.46 -6.36
CA TYR A 124 -7.54 -8.72 -5.75
C TYR A 124 -6.08 -8.98 -6.16
N VAL A 125 -5.18 -9.09 -5.19
CA VAL A 125 -3.78 -9.50 -5.39
C VAL A 125 -3.63 -10.89 -4.83
N ARG A 126 -3.57 -11.89 -5.72
CA ARG A 126 -3.39 -13.30 -5.36
C ARG A 126 -1.90 -13.62 -5.14
N SER A 127 -1.06 -13.07 -6.02
CA SER A 127 0.39 -13.28 -6.01
C SER A 127 1.13 -12.17 -6.76
N GLY A 128 2.42 -12.00 -6.45
CA GLY A 128 3.33 -11.08 -7.13
C GLY A 128 3.56 -9.75 -6.41
N SER A 129 4.44 -8.92 -6.97
CA SER A 129 4.77 -7.60 -6.43
C SER A 129 3.92 -6.52 -7.09
N VAL A 130 3.12 -5.81 -6.30
CA VAL A 130 2.24 -4.73 -6.79
C VAL A 130 2.63 -3.41 -6.13
N THR A 131 2.83 -2.36 -6.92
CA THR A 131 2.91 -0.99 -6.39
C THR A 131 1.74 -0.17 -6.90
N MET A 132 0.93 0.31 -5.98
CA MET A 132 -0.14 1.28 -6.25
C MET A 132 0.39 2.67 -5.87
N ASN A 133 0.44 3.59 -6.82
CA ASN A 133 0.90 4.97 -6.59
C ASN A 133 -0.20 5.96 -6.99
N THR A 134 -0.60 6.85 -6.07
CA THR A 134 -1.64 7.87 -6.32
C THR A 134 -2.94 7.23 -6.87
N VAL A 135 -3.31 6.06 -6.34
CA VAL A 135 -4.54 5.33 -6.72
C VAL A 135 -5.66 5.60 -5.71
N ASN A 136 -6.84 5.95 -6.21
CA ASN A 136 -8.07 6.07 -5.42
C ASN A 136 -8.93 4.81 -5.62
N ILE A 137 -9.17 4.07 -4.54
CA ILE A 137 -9.96 2.84 -4.53
C ILE A 137 -11.22 3.13 -3.70
N SER A 138 -12.38 3.25 -4.34
CA SER A 138 -13.61 3.63 -3.61
C SER A 138 -14.91 3.06 -4.14
N HIS A 139 -15.89 2.89 -3.24
CA HIS A 139 -17.21 2.31 -3.54
C HIS A 139 -17.16 0.86 -4.05
N ASN A 140 -16.12 0.11 -3.66
CA ASN A 140 -16.01 -1.30 -3.96
C ASN A 140 -16.56 -2.16 -2.80
N ILE A 141 -17.16 -3.28 -3.14
CA ILE A 141 -17.77 -4.25 -2.23
C ILE A 141 -17.01 -5.58 -2.37
N GLY A 142 -16.74 -6.25 -1.25
CA GLY A 142 -16.11 -7.56 -1.24
C GLY A 142 -16.49 -8.43 -0.04
N PHE A 143 -16.11 -9.70 -0.09
CA PHE A 143 -16.27 -10.60 1.06
C PHE A 143 -15.18 -10.30 2.10
N TYR A 144 -13.93 -10.50 1.70
CA TYR A 144 -12.77 -9.82 2.29
C TYR A 144 -12.39 -8.61 1.43
N GLY A 145 -11.69 -7.64 2.03
CA GLY A 145 -10.92 -6.64 1.28
C GLY A 145 -11.75 -5.84 0.29
N GLY A 146 -12.77 -5.12 0.79
CA GLY A 146 -13.75 -4.43 -0.05
C GLY A 146 -13.09 -3.54 -1.09
N GLY A 147 -12.13 -2.71 -0.67
CA GLY A 147 -11.25 -1.97 -1.56
C GLY A 147 -10.16 -2.85 -2.17
N VAL A 148 -9.34 -3.51 -1.34
CA VAL A 148 -8.28 -4.44 -1.78
C VAL A 148 -8.20 -5.69 -0.93
N THR A 149 -8.11 -6.85 -1.57
CA THR A 149 -7.75 -8.13 -0.95
C THR A 149 -6.34 -8.53 -1.37
N VAL A 150 -5.50 -8.92 -0.41
CA VAL A 150 -4.14 -9.43 -0.66
C VAL A 150 -4.02 -10.82 -0.02
N ASP A 151 -3.88 -11.86 -0.84
CA ASP A 151 -3.60 -13.23 -0.38
C ASP A 151 -2.14 -13.37 0.09
N ALA A 152 -1.82 -14.49 0.75
CA ALA A 152 -0.53 -14.73 1.41
C ALA A 152 0.70 -14.49 0.52
N ASP A 153 0.64 -14.85 -0.77
CA ASP A 153 1.73 -14.73 -1.74
C ASP A 153 1.81 -13.34 -2.44
N GLY A 154 0.98 -12.38 -2.02
CA GLY A 154 0.98 -11.00 -2.50
C GLY A 154 1.89 -10.07 -1.67
N ASP A 155 2.62 -9.19 -2.35
CA ASP A 155 3.41 -8.11 -1.73
C ASP A 155 3.00 -6.75 -2.34
N VAL A 156 2.38 -5.88 -1.53
CA VAL A 156 1.72 -4.66 -2.02
C VAL A 156 2.21 -3.38 -1.33
N ASP A 157 2.84 -2.51 -2.12
CA ASP A 157 3.20 -1.15 -1.72
C ASP A 157 2.12 -0.14 -2.14
N PHE A 158 1.44 0.46 -1.17
CA PHE A 158 0.52 1.58 -1.36
C PHE A 158 1.26 2.90 -1.10
N ILE A 159 1.35 3.77 -2.11
CA ILE A 159 2.09 5.04 -2.05
C ILE A 159 1.12 6.18 -2.40
N GLN A 160 0.82 7.03 -1.43
CA GLN A 160 -0.07 8.19 -1.59
C GLN A 160 -1.48 7.81 -2.11
N CYS A 161 -1.93 6.59 -1.78
CA CYS A 161 -3.23 6.06 -2.16
C CYS A 161 -4.36 6.56 -1.24
N GLN A 162 -5.58 6.56 -1.77
CA GLN A 162 -6.80 6.83 -1.02
C GLN A 162 -7.73 5.63 -1.12
N LEU A 163 -8.20 5.11 0.02
CA LEU A 163 -9.12 3.99 0.08
C LEU A 163 -10.33 4.40 0.92
N SER A 164 -11.49 4.59 0.28
CA SER A 164 -12.67 5.10 0.98
C SER A 164 -14.02 4.58 0.49
N ASN A 165 -15.03 4.58 1.37
CA ASN A 165 -16.38 4.14 1.05
C ASN A 165 -16.45 2.69 0.51
N ASN A 166 -15.44 1.86 0.80
CA ASN A 166 -15.44 0.44 0.44
C ASN A 166 -16.05 -0.41 1.56
N VAL A 167 -16.62 -1.57 1.21
CA VAL A 167 -17.46 -2.39 2.10
C VAL A 167 -16.99 -3.84 2.08
N ALA A 168 -16.69 -4.42 3.24
CA ALA A 168 -16.38 -5.83 3.41
C ALA A 168 -17.37 -6.55 4.33
N THR A 169 -17.52 -7.86 4.16
CA THR A 169 -18.36 -8.73 5.00
C THR A 169 -17.73 -10.14 4.97
N PRO A 170 -16.80 -10.48 5.87
CA PRO A 170 -16.67 -9.94 7.23
C PRO A 170 -15.59 -8.87 7.49
N LEU A 171 -14.41 -8.94 6.86
CA LEU A 171 -13.19 -8.23 7.33
C LEU A 171 -12.51 -7.38 6.24
N GLY A 172 -11.92 -6.26 6.66
CA GLY A 172 -11.05 -5.45 5.79
C GLY A 172 -11.83 -4.57 4.82
N GLY A 173 -12.56 -3.58 5.32
CA GLY A 173 -13.42 -2.73 4.49
C GLY A 173 -12.64 -1.99 3.40
N GLY A 174 -11.60 -1.26 3.81
CA GLY A 174 -10.60 -0.70 2.89
C GLY A 174 -9.65 -1.77 2.35
N VAL A 175 -8.94 -2.49 3.24
CA VAL A 175 -7.98 -3.55 2.87
C VAL A 175 -8.10 -4.79 3.75
N PHE A 176 -8.05 -5.98 3.15
CA PHE A 176 -7.70 -7.23 3.83
C PHE A 176 -6.30 -7.66 3.40
N ALA A 177 -5.41 -7.89 4.36
CA ALA A 177 -4.04 -8.31 4.16
C ALA A 177 -3.78 -9.67 4.82
N GLY A 178 -3.81 -10.72 4.00
CA GLY A 178 -3.18 -12.02 4.28
C GLY A 178 -1.73 -12.07 3.79
N GLY A 179 -1.40 -11.33 2.72
CA GLY A 179 -0.02 -11.10 2.26
C GLY A 179 0.65 -9.87 2.89
N THR A 180 1.82 -9.51 2.37
CA THR A 180 2.58 -8.36 2.89
C THR A 180 2.04 -7.05 2.32
N VAL A 181 1.83 -6.06 3.20
CA VAL A 181 1.36 -4.72 2.81
C VAL A 181 2.19 -3.60 3.44
N ARG A 182 2.47 -2.55 2.65
CA ARG A 182 3.15 -1.33 3.11
C ARG A 182 2.36 -0.11 2.67
N PHE A 183 2.05 0.80 3.60
CA PHE A 183 1.34 2.05 3.33
C PHE A 183 2.29 3.23 3.59
N SER A 184 2.37 4.15 2.63
CA SER A 184 3.24 5.33 2.69
C SER A 184 2.46 6.58 2.26
N GLY A 185 2.14 7.46 3.20
CA GLY A 185 1.38 8.69 2.93
C GLY A 185 -0.09 8.45 2.52
N CYS A 186 -0.69 7.33 2.92
CA CYS A 186 -2.02 6.92 2.47
C CYS A 186 -3.16 7.43 3.37
N LEU A 187 -4.37 7.59 2.81
CA LEU A 187 -5.60 7.87 3.56
C LEU A 187 -6.57 6.68 3.43
N ILE A 188 -7.04 6.14 4.56
CA ILE A 188 -7.99 5.02 4.62
C ILE A 188 -9.18 5.43 5.49
N TYR A 189 -10.30 5.80 4.85
CA TYR A 189 -11.38 6.52 5.55
C TYR A 189 -12.79 6.14 5.08
N ASP A 190 -13.77 6.24 5.98
CA ASP A 190 -15.19 5.98 5.72
C ASP A 190 -15.49 4.59 5.08
N ASN A 191 -14.62 3.60 5.29
CA ASN A 191 -14.86 2.21 4.87
C ASN A 191 -15.63 1.42 5.94
N TYR A 192 -16.31 0.35 5.53
CA TYR A 192 -17.13 -0.50 6.40
C TYR A 192 -16.68 -1.96 6.41
N ALA A 193 -16.67 -2.61 7.58
CA ALA A 193 -16.55 -4.06 7.70
C ALA A 193 -17.53 -4.60 8.75
N SER A 194 -18.20 -5.71 8.46
CA SER A 194 -19.25 -6.24 9.35
C SER A 194 -18.69 -6.91 10.62
N LEU A 195 -17.44 -7.39 10.64
CA LEU A 195 -16.83 -8.04 11.80
C LEU A 195 -15.75 -7.18 12.46
N GLY A 196 -14.89 -6.55 11.67
CA GLY A 196 -13.76 -5.76 12.17
C GLY A 196 -12.78 -5.36 11.05
N GLY A 197 -11.82 -4.50 11.39
CA GLY A 197 -10.81 -4.02 10.44
C GLY A 197 -11.44 -3.19 9.32
N SER A 198 -12.35 -2.30 9.71
CA SER A 198 -13.14 -1.49 8.80
C SER A 198 -12.28 -0.66 7.85
N GLY A 199 -11.18 -0.09 8.36
CA GLY A 199 -10.12 0.45 7.52
C GLY A 199 -9.25 -0.67 6.96
N VAL A 200 -8.55 -1.40 7.84
CA VAL A 200 -7.65 -2.51 7.45
C VAL A 200 -7.78 -3.72 8.38
N ALA A 201 -7.81 -4.92 7.83
CA ALA A 201 -7.62 -6.18 8.56
C ALA A 201 -6.26 -6.80 8.19
N VAL A 202 -5.42 -7.06 9.19
CA VAL A 202 -4.10 -7.70 9.07
C VAL A 202 -4.18 -9.07 9.73
N VAL A 203 -4.31 -10.12 8.91
CA VAL A 203 -4.57 -11.49 9.38
C VAL A 203 -3.37 -12.37 9.04
N GLN A 204 -2.68 -12.86 10.07
CA GLN A 204 -1.53 -13.77 9.95
C GLN A 204 -0.38 -13.24 9.05
N SER A 205 -0.24 -11.92 8.91
CA SER A 205 0.54 -11.28 7.84
C SER A 205 1.46 -10.14 8.31
N THR A 206 2.25 -9.57 7.40
CA THR A 206 3.12 -8.40 7.66
C THR A 206 2.48 -7.10 7.15
N ALA A 207 2.37 -6.10 8.03
CA ALA A 207 1.85 -4.78 7.70
C ALA A 207 2.73 -3.66 8.24
N THR A 208 3.10 -2.69 7.39
CA THR A 208 3.79 -1.45 7.80
C THR A 208 2.99 -0.23 7.36
N PHE A 209 2.77 0.71 8.28
CA PHE A 209 2.10 1.97 8.05
C PHE A 209 3.06 3.12 8.34
N THR A 210 3.32 3.97 7.34
CA THR A 210 4.21 5.13 7.43
C THR A 210 3.46 6.38 6.97
N ASP A 211 3.50 7.45 7.78
CA ASP A 211 2.82 8.74 7.52
C ASP A 211 1.36 8.59 7.05
N THR A 212 0.65 7.55 7.53
CA THR A 212 -0.64 7.07 7.01
C THR A 212 -1.78 7.39 7.98
N ARG A 213 -2.97 7.72 7.46
CA ARG A 213 -4.12 8.17 8.25
C ARG A 213 -5.30 7.20 8.09
N ILE A 214 -5.81 6.66 9.20
CA ILE A 214 -6.91 5.68 9.22
C ILE A 214 -8.03 6.20 10.12
N SER A 215 -9.15 6.66 9.54
CA SER A 215 -10.18 7.41 10.30
C SER A 215 -11.58 7.38 9.70
N GLY A 216 -12.61 7.41 10.55
CA GLY A 216 -14.02 7.43 10.08
C GLY A 216 -14.55 6.07 9.65
N ASN A 217 -13.71 5.03 9.61
CA ASN A 217 -14.12 3.68 9.24
C ASN A 217 -15.03 3.09 10.33
N SER A 218 -16.05 2.33 9.94
CA SER A 218 -17.15 1.89 10.81
C SER A 218 -17.48 0.40 10.67
N GLY A 219 -18.13 -0.20 11.66
CA GLY A 219 -18.51 -1.61 11.62
C GLY A 219 -19.78 -1.92 12.40
N ASP A 220 -20.21 -3.18 12.38
CA ASP A 220 -21.41 -3.63 13.09
C ASP A 220 -21.27 -3.34 14.60
N PRO A 221 -22.24 -2.64 15.24
CA PRO A 221 -22.14 -2.26 16.64
C PRO A 221 -21.95 -3.43 17.62
N ASN A 222 -22.27 -4.66 17.21
CA ASN A 222 -22.24 -5.87 18.03
C ASN A 222 -20.96 -6.72 17.85
N GLN A 223 -20.00 -6.27 17.04
CA GLN A 223 -18.81 -7.03 16.63
C GLN A 223 -17.49 -6.34 17.02
N PHE A 224 -16.35 -6.83 16.53
CA PHE A 224 -15.00 -6.30 16.78
C PHE A 224 -14.71 -4.99 16.01
N GLN A 225 -15.64 -4.03 16.10
CA GLN A 225 -15.53 -2.68 15.53
C GLN A 225 -14.13 -2.10 15.71
N SER A 226 -13.43 -1.87 14.60
CA SER A 226 -12.04 -1.45 14.66
C SER A 226 -11.61 -0.72 13.38
N GLY A 227 -10.87 0.38 13.54
CA GLY A 227 -10.17 1.03 12.43
C GLY A 227 -9.15 0.09 11.79
N VAL A 228 -8.30 -0.54 12.62
CA VAL A 228 -7.42 -1.64 12.23
C VAL A 228 -7.66 -2.87 13.10
N TYR A 229 -7.81 -4.03 12.46
CA TYR A 229 -7.87 -5.35 13.10
C TYR A 229 -6.56 -6.08 12.87
N ILE A 230 -6.02 -6.72 13.91
CA ILE A 230 -4.82 -7.55 13.82
C ILE A 230 -5.14 -8.90 14.45
N SER A 231 -4.92 -9.99 13.72
CA SER A 231 -4.95 -11.35 14.30
C SER A 231 -3.75 -12.18 13.82
N GLY A 232 -3.42 -13.19 14.59
CA GLY A 232 -2.38 -14.16 14.27
C GLY A 232 -2.63 -15.46 15.02
N ASP A 233 -2.29 -16.57 14.38
CA ASP A 233 -2.29 -17.87 15.04
C ASP A 233 -0.89 -18.16 15.60
N PRO A 234 -0.70 -18.20 16.93
CA PRO A 234 0.60 -18.47 17.54
C PRO A 234 1.10 -19.90 17.27
N ALA A 235 0.26 -20.82 16.77
CA ALA A 235 0.65 -22.20 16.50
C ALA A 235 1.41 -22.39 15.17
N ASN A 236 1.29 -21.47 14.20
CA ASN A 236 1.71 -21.74 12.81
C ASN A 236 2.82 -20.84 12.22
N SER A 237 3.01 -19.58 12.66
CA SER A 237 4.26 -18.83 12.38
C SER A 237 4.48 -17.71 13.42
N PRO A 238 5.28 -17.95 14.47
CA PRO A 238 5.52 -16.97 15.53
C PRO A 238 6.63 -15.94 15.22
N SER A 239 7.36 -16.06 14.10
CA SER A 239 8.62 -15.32 13.88
C SER A 239 8.69 -14.39 12.66
N GLU A 240 7.77 -14.47 11.70
CA GLU A 240 7.95 -13.84 10.37
C GLU A 240 7.04 -12.62 10.11
N HIS A 241 5.99 -12.44 10.92
CA HIS A 241 4.88 -11.52 10.60
C HIS A 241 4.88 -10.23 11.43
N SER A 242 5.49 -9.16 10.90
CA SER A 242 5.67 -7.89 11.62
C SER A 242 4.50 -6.90 11.44
N LYS A 243 4.10 -6.22 12.52
CA LYS A 243 3.10 -5.14 12.49
C LYS A 243 3.73 -3.85 13.00
N ARG A 244 3.91 -2.87 12.10
CA ARG A 244 4.63 -1.61 12.36
C ARG A 244 3.77 -0.40 12.04
N PHE A 245 3.69 0.55 12.98
CA PHE A 245 3.11 1.87 12.72
C PHE A 245 4.17 2.96 12.98
N ILE A 246 4.32 3.89 12.04
CA ILE A 246 5.33 4.95 12.01
C ILE A 246 4.63 6.26 11.61
N ASN A 247 4.71 7.30 12.43
CA ASN A 247 4.12 8.64 12.18
C ASN A 247 2.64 8.63 11.69
N SER A 248 1.87 7.60 12.06
CA SER A 248 0.56 7.32 11.45
C SER A 248 -0.58 7.61 12.43
N ASP A 249 -1.64 8.27 11.97
CA ASP A 249 -2.78 8.70 12.78
C ASP A 249 -3.94 7.70 12.67
N ILE A 250 -4.41 7.14 13.80
CA ILE A 250 -5.59 6.25 13.84
C ILE A 250 -6.58 6.71 14.91
N PHE A 251 -7.67 7.34 14.46
CA PHE A 251 -8.63 8.07 15.30
C PHE A 251 -10.03 8.11 14.64
N SER A 252 -11.08 8.37 15.42
CA SER A 252 -12.46 8.50 14.94
C SER A 252 -13.02 7.33 14.12
N ASN A 253 -12.44 6.14 14.21
CA ASN A 253 -13.08 4.90 13.75
C ASN A 253 -14.09 4.40 14.79
N SER A 254 -15.11 3.64 14.40
CA SER A 254 -16.07 3.09 15.37
C SER A 254 -15.44 1.98 16.22
N GLY A 255 -15.83 1.91 17.50
CA GLY A 255 -15.21 1.01 18.47
C GLY A 255 -13.74 1.34 18.73
N TYR A 256 -12.86 0.38 18.44
CA TYR A 256 -11.42 0.49 18.70
C TYR A 256 -10.70 1.20 17.56
N GLN A 257 -9.58 1.86 17.87
CA GLN A 257 -8.72 2.40 16.81
C GLN A 257 -7.82 1.29 16.26
N VAL A 258 -7.25 0.47 17.15
CA VAL A 258 -6.66 -0.84 16.83
C VAL A 258 -7.22 -1.89 17.79
N TYR A 259 -7.66 -3.03 17.23
CA TYR A 259 -8.05 -4.23 17.97
C TYR A 259 -7.08 -5.37 17.63
N VAL A 260 -6.65 -6.13 18.64
CA VAL A 260 -5.72 -7.25 18.48
C VAL A 260 -6.33 -8.53 19.07
N GLU A 261 -6.52 -9.55 18.23
CA GLU A 261 -7.10 -10.85 18.61
C GLU A 261 -6.01 -11.91 18.85
N GLY A 262 -6.25 -12.80 19.81
CA GLY A 262 -5.68 -14.16 19.82
C GLY A 262 -4.20 -14.33 20.20
N VAL A 263 -3.46 -13.26 20.47
CA VAL A 263 -2.01 -13.32 20.69
C VAL A 263 -1.61 -13.75 22.11
N SER A 264 -1.11 -14.99 22.23
CA SER A 264 -0.31 -15.42 23.39
C SER A 264 1.15 -14.93 23.32
N ASP A 265 1.59 -14.41 22.17
CA ASP A 265 2.97 -13.93 21.95
C ASP A 265 3.06 -12.82 20.88
N HIS A 266 4.15 -12.05 20.91
CA HIS A 266 4.62 -11.10 19.89
C HIS A 266 3.76 -9.85 19.54
N SER A 267 3.84 -8.86 20.43
CA SER A 267 4.25 -7.46 20.14
C SER A 267 3.81 -6.78 18.81
N VAL A 268 2.90 -5.80 18.90
CA VAL A 268 2.75 -4.73 17.88
C VAL A 268 3.80 -3.65 18.15
N CYS A 269 4.65 -3.30 17.16
CA CYS A 269 5.61 -2.21 17.28
C CYS A 269 5.09 -0.88 16.72
N TYR A 270 5.34 0.19 17.47
CA TYR A 270 4.91 1.55 17.15
C TYR A 270 6.03 2.55 17.45
N TYR A 271 5.93 3.70 16.80
CA TYR A 271 6.76 4.91 16.96
C TYR A 271 5.81 6.07 17.41
N PRO A 272 6.19 7.37 17.54
CA PRO A 272 5.28 8.34 18.16
C PRO A 272 4.00 8.55 17.33
N ILE A 273 2.87 8.14 17.92
CA ILE A 273 1.55 8.03 17.29
C ILE A 273 0.47 8.43 18.29
N THR A 274 -0.57 9.13 17.82
CA THR A 274 -1.75 9.48 18.62
C THR A 274 -2.81 8.38 18.56
N PHE A 275 -2.73 7.39 19.43
CA PHE A 275 -3.79 6.38 19.62
C PHE A 275 -4.77 6.77 20.73
N SER A 276 -6.06 6.49 20.54
CA SER A 276 -7.12 6.72 21.55
C SER A 276 -8.06 5.52 21.65
N GLY A 277 -7.83 4.64 22.63
CA GLY A 277 -8.65 3.42 22.84
C GLY A 277 -8.19 2.23 22.01
N ILE A 278 -7.17 1.53 22.52
CA ILE A 278 -6.68 0.23 22.03
C ILE A 278 -7.03 -0.84 23.07
N ILE A 279 -7.47 -2.01 22.63
CA ILE A 279 -7.43 -3.23 23.44
C ILE A 279 -6.42 -4.19 22.82
N GLY A 280 -5.37 -4.50 23.58
CA GLY A 280 -4.25 -5.34 23.17
C GLY A 280 -2.94 -4.96 23.87
N THR A 281 -1.90 -5.74 23.64
CA THR A 281 -0.55 -5.52 24.20
C THR A 281 0.31 -4.73 23.20
N ILE A 282 0.58 -3.47 23.50
CA ILE A 282 1.44 -2.59 22.68
C ILE A 282 2.89 -2.73 23.15
N VAL A 283 3.84 -2.89 22.23
CA VAL A 283 5.28 -3.01 22.54
C VAL A 283 6.06 -1.91 21.82
N PHE A 284 6.89 -1.14 22.55
CA PHE A 284 7.70 -0.11 21.91
C PHE A 284 8.98 -0.70 21.30
N CYS A 285 9.22 -0.40 20.02
CA CYS A 285 10.51 -0.62 19.39
C CYS A 285 11.46 0.53 19.80
N PRO A 286 12.73 0.26 20.18
CA PRO A 286 13.72 1.31 20.34
C PRO A 286 14.03 1.97 18.97
N PRO A 287 14.35 3.28 18.93
CA PRO A 287 14.52 4.03 17.67
C PRO A 287 15.87 3.75 17.00
N ASP A 288 15.94 2.59 16.31
CA ASP A 288 17.05 2.07 15.46
C ASP A 288 18.47 2.06 16.07
N THR A 289 18.62 2.49 17.32
CA THR A 289 19.84 2.40 18.13
C THR A 289 19.45 2.13 19.59
N VAL A 290 20.24 1.25 20.23
CA VAL A 290 20.13 0.68 21.62
C VAL A 290 19.50 -0.73 21.69
N PRO A 291 20.22 -1.73 22.25
CA PRO A 291 19.69 -3.10 22.42
C PRO A 291 18.68 -3.27 23.56
N SER A 292 17.83 -4.29 23.41
CA SER A 292 17.12 -5.03 24.49
C SER A 292 16.38 -4.21 25.55
N GLY A 293 15.13 -3.84 25.27
CA GLY A 293 14.19 -3.35 26.28
C GLY A 293 12.76 -3.28 25.75
N TYR A 294 11.87 -4.15 26.23
CA TYR A 294 10.44 -4.12 25.90
C TYR A 294 9.71 -3.10 26.80
N CYS A 295 9.06 -2.10 26.21
CA CYS A 295 8.15 -1.21 26.94
C CYS A 295 6.69 -1.56 26.62
N PHE A 296 5.82 -1.52 27.63
CA PHE A 296 4.40 -1.84 27.52
C PHE A 296 3.55 -0.64 27.95
N LEU A 297 2.51 -0.28 27.18
CA LEU A 297 1.35 0.44 27.72
C LEU A 297 0.09 -0.40 27.53
N GLN A 298 -0.80 -0.28 28.50
CA GLN A 298 -2.17 -0.76 28.48
C GLN A 298 -3.09 0.48 28.53
N LEU A 299 -3.83 0.77 27.45
CA LEU A 299 -4.61 2.00 27.30
C LEU A 299 -6.12 1.74 27.44
N ASN A 300 -6.62 1.69 28.68
CA ASN A 300 -8.06 1.66 28.95
C ASN A 300 -8.63 3.08 29.13
N GLN A 301 -9.92 3.25 28.82
CA GLN A 301 -10.56 4.54 28.45
C GLN A 301 -10.51 5.69 29.49
N ASN A 302 -10.05 5.45 30.73
CA ASN A 302 -10.17 6.39 31.84
C ASN A 302 -8.84 6.79 32.51
N ASN A 303 -7.66 6.40 32.02
CA ASN A 303 -6.39 6.85 32.58
C ASN A 303 -5.26 7.00 31.54
N ILE A 304 -4.61 8.17 31.54
CA ILE A 304 -3.34 8.42 30.85
C ILE A 304 -2.24 8.47 31.91
N GLY A 305 -1.49 7.37 32.06
CA GLY A 305 -0.46 7.20 33.08
C GLY A 305 0.79 6.51 32.52
N GLY A 306 1.58 7.24 31.73
CA GLY A 306 2.87 6.74 31.23
C GLY A 306 3.99 6.94 32.25
N ALA A 307 4.67 5.86 32.64
CA ALA A 307 5.84 5.92 33.52
C ALA A 307 6.94 4.98 33.02
N CYS A 308 8.02 5.54 32.48
CA CYS A 308 9.23 4.78 32.14
C CYS A 308 10.08 4.61 33.41
N ALA A 309 10.14 3.39 33.95
CA ALA A 309 11.00 3.04 35.08
C ALA A 309 12.09 2.05 34.63
N PRO A 310 13.39 2.31 34.91
CA PRO A 310 14.44 1.30 34.75
C PRO A 310 14.19 0.10 35.66
N ARG A 311 14.52 -1.09 35.18
CA ARG A 311 14.34 -2.35 35.90
C ARG A 311 15.44 -2.52 36.96
N ASP A 312 15.11 -2.33 38.25
CA ASP A 312 15.89 -2.91 39.36
C ASP A 312 15.17 -2.90 40.74
N THR A 313 13.93 -3.39 40.80
CA THR A 313 13.35 -3.99 42.03
C THR A 313 12.35 -5.10 41.67
N PRO A 314 12.30 -6.23 42.40
CA PRO A 314 11.21 -7.20 42.31
C PRO A 314 9.91 -6.62 42.92
N PRO A 315 8.72 -7.12 42.53
CA PRO A 315 7.48 -6.73 43.18
C PRO A 315 7.43 -7.21 44.64
N ALA A 316 7.02 -6.33 45.54
CA ALA A 316 6.43 -6.74 46.81
C ALA A 316 4.98 -7.18 46.58
N TYR A 317 4.50 -8.08 47.46
CA TYR A 317 3.11 -8.58 47.46
C TYR A 317 2.10 -7.51 47.88
#